data_AF-A0A1M6MLG9-F1
#
_entry.id   AF-A0A1M6MLG9-F1
#
_cell.length_a   1.000
_cell.length_b   1.000
_cell.length_c   1.000
_cell.angle_alpha   90.00
_cell.angle_beta   90.00
_cell.angle_gamma   90.00
#
_symmetry.space_group_name_H-M   'P 1'
#
loop_
_entity.id
_entity.type
_entity.pdbx_description
1 polymer ?
#
loop_
_entity_poly.entity_id
_entity_poly.type
_entity_poly.pdbx_seq_one_letter_code
_entity_poly.pdbx_strand_id
1 'polypeptide(L)'
;MDQVESIENLHAHEYDKIKKQIKDGVLTVTGERKVEKTAPGLGGSFTYCTLGELIDVESLLTGKDMPGFEALARYVFYTATGQSLEKVGKPAPDGLIGETDLFRVHLFYQPDKEWLRSNEAALNAERVTAIEQGNKGGKRAIVFAVAKFMSQKELTARRIEFCQLPYAVHRILGE
;
A
#
# COMPACT_ATOMS: atom_id res chain seq x y z
N MET A 1 -15.71 -48.16 -8.13
CA MET A 1 -14.61 -48.53 -7.19
C MET A 1 -13.26 -48.38 -7.89
N ASP A 2 -13.19 -48.70 -9.18
CA ASP A 2 -11.97 -48.64 -10.02
C ASP A 2 -11.24 -47.28 -10.02
N GLN A 3 -11.97 -46.16 -9.95
CA GLN A 3 -11.34 -44.83 -9.84
C GLN A 3 -10.54 -44.64 -8.54
N VAL A 4 -11.02 -45.20 -7.43
CA VAL A 4 -10.35 -45.09 -6.12
C VAL A 4 -9.11 -45.98 -6.10
N GLU A 5 -9.22 -47.19 -6.63
CA GLU A 5 -8.12 -48.14 -6.75
C GLU A 5 -7.00 -47.61 -7.67
N SER A 6 -7.36 -46.91 -8.75
CA SER A 6 -6.40 -46.23 -9.61
C SER A 6 -5.67 -45.08 -8.90
N ILE A 7 -6.38 -44.24 -8.14
CA ILE A 7 -5.78 -43.13 -7.38
C ILE A 7 -4.83 -43.66 -6.30
N GLU A 8 -5.21 -44.75 -5.64
CA GLU A 8 -4.36 -45.39 -4.65
C GLU A 8 -3.09 -45.96 -5.25
N ASN A 9 -3.18 -46.69 -6.36
CA ASN A 9 -2.00 -47.25 -7.01
C ASN A 9 -1.03 -46.16 -7.49
N LEU A 10 -1.55 -45.01 -7.92
CA LEU A 10 -0.73 -43.87 -8.33
C LEU A 10 0.02 -43.24 -7.15
N HIS A 11 -0.63 -43.10 -6.00
CA HIS A 11 -0.10 -42.32 -4.87
C HIS A 11 0.32 -43.15 -3.64
N ALA A 12 0.18 -44.48 -3.67
CA ALA A 12 0.51 -45.36 -2.54
C ALA A 12 1.96 -45.24 -2.07
N HIS A 13 2.87 -44.99 -3.00
CA HIS A 13 4.29 -44.80 -2.71
C HIS A 13 4.58 -43.49 -1.93
N GLU A 14 3.63 -42.56 -1.88
CA GLU A 14 3.78 -41.26 -1.23
C GLU A 14 3.32 -41.26 0.24
N TYR A 15 2.72 -42.34 0.75
CA TYR A 15 2.14 -42.39 2.10
C TYR A 15 2.47 -43.70 2.80
N ASP A 16 2.64 -43.66 4.13
CA ASP A 16 2.91 -44.88 4.92
C ASP A 16 1.66 -45.76 5.06
N LYS A 17 0.47 -45.13 4.98
CA LYS A 17 -0.81 -45.81 5.09
C LYS A 17 -1.89 -45.06 4.33
N ILE A 18 -2.78 -45.81 3.70
CA ILE A 18 -4.01 -45.26 3.11
C ILE A 18 -5.20 -45.78 3.91
N LYS A 19 -6.05 -44.87 4.36
CA LYS A 19 -7.28 -45.17 5.10
C LYS A 19 -8.49 -44.80 4.26
N LYS A 20 -9.49 -45.68 4.22
CA LYS A 20 -10.76 -45.45 3.52
C LYS A 20 -11.91 -45.50 4.52
N GLN A 21 -12.79 -44.51 4.49
CA GLN A 21 -13.97 -44.48 5.35
C GLN A 21 -15.16 -43.95 4.56
N ILE A 22 -16.33 -44.57 4.76
CA ILE A 22 -17.60 -44.04 4.26
C ILE A 22 -18.34 -43.45 5.44
N LYS A 23 -18.66 -42.15 5.36
CA LYS A 23 -19.44 -41.45 6.38
C LYS A 23 -20.42 -40.52 5.68
N ASP A 24 -21.68 -40.55 6.09
CA ASP A 24 -22.76 -39.71 5.56
C ASP A 24 -22.88 -39.77 4.00
N GLY A 25 -22.65 -40.95 3.43
CA GLY A 25 -22.71 -41.18 1.98
C GLY A 25 -21.48 -40.72 1.19
N VAL A 26 -20.44 -40.18 1.85
CA VAL A 26 -19.19 -39.74 1.22
C VAL A 26 -18.08 -40.76 1.50
N LEU A 27 -17.37 -41.20 0.45
CA LEU A 27 -16.15 -41.98 0.56
C LEU A 27 -14.95 -41.05 0.69
N THR A 28 -14.31 -41.05 1.85
CA THR A 28 -13.07 -40.32 2.10
C THR A 28 -11.89 -41.28 2.06
N VAL A 29 -10.90 -40.94 1.23
CA VAL A 29 -9.62 -41.64 1.13
C VAL A 29 -8.54 -40.71 1.68
N THR A 30 -7.87 -41.13 2.75
CA THR A 30 -6.86 -40.33 3.45
C THR A 30 -5.51 -41.05 3.36
N GLY A 31 -4.51 -40.37 2.79
CA GLY A 31 -3.11 -40.77 2.92
C GLY A 31 -2.53 -40.26 4.25
N GLU A 32 -2.00 -41.16 5.06
CA GLU A 32 -1.37 -40.88 6.36
C GLU A 32 0.16 -41.04 6.21
N ARG A 33 0.92 -40.01 6.60
CA ARG A 33 2.39 -40.08 6.74
C ARG A 33 2.76 -40.08 8.22
N LYS A 34 3.64 -40.97 8.65
CA LYS A 34 4.18 -41.01 10.00
C LYS A 34 5.31 -39.99 10.11
N VAL A 35 5.17 -39.02 11.01
CA VAL A 35 6.19 -37.98 11.23
C VAL A 35 6.71 -38.09 12.66
N GLU A 36 7.95 -38.56 12.84
CA GLU A 36 8.54 -38.76 14.18
C GLU A 36 9.18 -37.50 14.77
N LYS A 37 9.65 -36.56 13.93
CA LYS A 37 10.28 -35.30 14.39
C LYS A 37 9.89 -34.11 13.53
N THR A 38 10.13 -34.19 12.22
CA THR A 38 9.84 -33.11 11.26
C THR A 38 9.36 -33.69 9.93
N ALA A 39 8.54 -32.93 9.22
CA ALA A 39 8.10 -33.25 7.86
C ALA A 39 8.45 -32.09 6.91
N PRO A 40 8.66 -32.36 5.61
CA PRO A 40 8.74 -31.31 4.61
C PRO A 40 7.47 -30.43 4.66
N GLY A 41 7.64 -29.12 4.56
CA GLY A 41 6.50 -28.20 4.47
C GLY A 41 5.67 -28.46 3.21
N LEU A 42 4.37 -28.13 3.26
CA LEU A 42 3.40 -28.36 2.17
C LEU A 42 3.63 -27.46 0.92
N GLY A 43 4.85 -26.95 0.72
CA GLY A 43 5.20 -26.15 -0.46
C GLY A 43 4.57 -24.75 -0.50
N GLY A 44 4.50 -24.04 0.64
CA GLY A 44 4.01 -22.67 0.72
C GLY A 44 5.13 -21.65 0.98
N SER A 45 4.96 -20.42 0.48
CA SER A 45 5.75 -19.26 0.88
C SER A 45 4.98 -18.42 1.89
N PHE A 46 5.67 -17.89 2.90
CA PHE A 46 5.14 -16.82 3.75
C PHE A 46 5.99 -15.57 3.53
N THR A 47 5.34 -14.41 3.45
CA THR A 47 6.03 -13.14 3.42
C THR A 47 6.11 -12.59 4.84
N TYR A 48 7.33 -12.44 5.35
CA TYR A 48 7.56 -11.75 6.62
C TYR A 48 7.69 -10.25 6.35
N CYS A 49 6.78 -9.46 6.89
CA CYS A 49 6.82 -8.00 6.82
C CYS A 49 7.04 -7.43 8.22
N THR A 50 8.03 -6.55 8.37
CA THR A 50 8.15 -5.73 9.59
C THR A 50 7.18 -4.56 9.48
N LEU A 51 6.34 -4.38 10.50
CA LEU A 51 5.48 -3.20 10.58
C LEU A 51 6.36 -1.96 10.80
N GLY A 52 6.12 -0.90 10.02
CA GLY A 52 6.81 0.37 10.21
C GLY A 52 6.38 1.08 11.51
N GLU A 53 6.92 2.28 11.73
CA GLU A 53 6.47 3.12 12.83
C GLU A 53 4.95 3.29 12.81
N LEU A 54 4.36 3.26 14.01
CA LEU A 54 2.92 3.43 14.16
C LEU A 54 2.52 4.83 13.70
N ILE A 55 1.53 4.90 12.81
CA ILE A 55 0.85 6.15 12.51
C ILE A 55 -0.20 6.36 13.62
N ASP A 56 0.15 7.14 14.64
CA ASP A 56 -0.75 7.45 15.75
C ASP A 56 -1.78 8.51 15.35
N VAL A 57 -2.96 8.06 14.93
CA VAL A 57 -4.05 8.92 14.46
C VAL A 57 -4.46 9.97 15.52
N GLU A 58 -4.35 9.71 16.82
CA GLU A 58 -4.73 10.68 17.86
C GLU A 58 -3.68 11.79 18.04
N SER A 59 -2.40 11.42 18.11
CA SER A 59 -1.30 12.38 18.24
C SER A 59 -1.13 13.24 16.97
N LEU A 60 -1.61 12.72 15.83
CA LEU A 60 -1.74 13.44 14.56
C LEU A 60 -2.85 14.49 14.56
N LEU A 61 -4.02 14.15 15.09
CA LEU A 61 -5.16 15.08 15.19
C LEU A 61 -4.89 16.22 16.19
N THR A 62 -4.03 15.99 17.18
CA THR A 62 -3.59 16.99 18.16
C THR A 62 -2.33 17.77 17.71
N GLY A 63 -1.70 17.35 16.61
CA GLY A 63 -0.47 17.95 16.09
C GLY A 63 0.72 17.86 17.05
N LYS A 64 0.70 16.93 18.02
CA LYS A 64 1.81 16.71 18.95
C LYS A 64 2.88 15.81 18.35
N ASP A 65 2.48 14.78 17.60
CA ASP A 65 3.38 13.85 16.93
C ASP A 65 2.97 13.71 15.46
N MET A 66 3.45 14.64 14.63
CA MET A 66 3.25 14.61 13.18
C MET A 66 4.02 13.43 12.57
N PRO A 67 3.49 12.74 11.54
CA PRO A 67 4.16 11.56 11.02
C PRO A 67 5.42 12.01 10.28
N GLY A 68 6.47 11.19 10.31
CA GLY A 68 7.60 11.39 9.42
C GLY A 68 7.16 11.36 7.95
N PHE A 69 7.94 12.02 7.09
CA PHE A 69 7.65 12.06 5.65
C PHE A 69 7.48 10.65 5.06
N GLU A 70 8.34 9.71 5.46
CA GLU A 70 8.29 8.33 4.99
C GLU A 70 6.98 7.62 5.36
N ALA A 71 6.54 7.74 6.61
CA ALA A 71 5.30 7.15 7.07
C ALA A 71 4.09 7.71 6.31
N LEU A 72 4.04 9.04 6.15
CA LEU A 72 2.95 9.68 5.42
C LEU A 72 2.97 9.33 3.93
N ALA A 73 4.14 9.27 3.29
CA ALA A 73 4.29 8.88 1.89
C ALA A 73 3.75 7.47 1.64
N ARG A 74 4.11 6.50 2.49
CA ARG A 74 3.58 5.13 2.40
C ARG A 74 2.06 5.10 2.56
N TYR A 75 1.53 5.85 3.52
CA TYR A 75 0.09 5.93 3.77
C TYR A 75 -0.69 6.55 2.60
N VAL A 76 -0.30 7.72 2.11
CA VAL A 76 -1.02 8.39 1.01
C VAL A 76 -0.89 7.62 -0.30
N PHE A 77 0.25 6.97 -0.53
CA PHE A 77 0.43 6.12 -1.70
C PHE A 77 -0.50 4.91 -1.65
N TYR A 78 -0.55 4.19 -0.52
CA TYR A 78 -1.43 3.04 -0.35
C TYR A 78 -2.91 3.41 -0.46
N THR A 79 -3.32 4.50 0.19
CA THR A 79 -4.73 4.94 0.13
C THR A 79 -5.15 5.43 -1.26
N ALA A 80 -4.23 6.02 -2.03
CA ALA A 80 -4.50 6.47 -3.40
C ALA A 80 -4.48 5.34 -4.44
N THR A 81 -3.71 4.28 -4.22
CA THR A 81 -3.41 3.28 -5.27
C THR A 81 -3.77 1.84 -4.92
N GLY A 82 -3.98 1.54 -3.63
CA GLY A 82 -4.07 0.17 -3.10
C GLY A 82 -2.75 -0.60 -3.10
N GLN A 83 -1.64 0.02 -3.51
CA GLN A 83 -0.33 -0.61 -3.62
C GLN A 83 0.61 -0.15 -2.52
N SER A 84 1.51 -1.02 -2.09
CA SER A 84 2.55 -0.67 -1.12
C SER A 84 3.73 0.01 -1.81
N LEU A 85 4.25 1.06 -1.20
CA LEU A 85 5.51 1.68 -1.62
C LEU A 85 6.67 0.98 -0.90
N GLU A 86 7.55 0.26 -1.59
CA GLU A 86 8.65 -0.48 -0.92
C GLU A 86 9.73 0.46 -0.36
N LYS A 87 10.14 1.44 -1.17
CA LYS A 87 11.17 2.43 -0.84
C LYS A 87 10.60 3.84 -0.99
N VAL A 88 10.74 4.64 0.06
CA VAL A 88 10.43 6.08 -0.02
C VAL A 88 11.73 6.84 -0.31
N GLY A 89 11.72 7.64 -1.38
CA GLY A 89 12.81 8.56 -1.71
C GLY A 89 12.82 9.79 -0.79
N LYS A 90 13.88 10.60 -0.90
CA LYS A 90 13.89 11.94 -0.27
C LYS A 90 12.83 12.84 -0.93
N PRO A 91 12.29 13.85 -0.20
CA PRO A 91 11.39 14.83 -0.78
C PRO A 91 11.96 15.44 -2.08
N ALA A 92 11.21 15.31 -3.17
CA ALA A 92 11.58 15.83 -4.47
C ALA A 92 10.92 17.19 -4.74
N PRO A 93 11.49 18.05 -5.60
CA PRO A 93 10.88 19.34 -5.95
C PRO A 93 9.48 19.23 -6.57
N ASP A 94 9.24 18.19 -7.37
CA ASP A 94 7.91 17.88 -7.93
C ASP A 94 7.03 17.07 -6.97
N GLY A 95 7.55 16.73 -5.78
CA GLY A 95 6.86 15.96 -4.75
C GLY A 95 6.66 14.48 -5.09
N LEU A 96 7.23 13.93 -6.18
CA LEU A 96 6.97 12.55 -6.57
C LEU A 96 7.45 11.56 -5.50
N ILE A 97 6.52 10.72 -5.02
CA ILE A 97 6.84 9.63 -4.09
C ILE A 97 6.78 8.25 -4.76
N GLY A 98 6.03 8.11 -5.85
CA GLY A 98 5.90 6.87 -6.58
C GLY A 98 4.94 6.96 -7.76
N GLU A 99 4.95 5.93 -8.60
CA GLU A 99 4.03 5.81 -9.73
C GLU A 99 3.53 4.38 -9.93
N THR A 100 2.35 4.30 -10.53
CA THR A 100 1.71 3.08 -11.03
C THR A 100 1.58 3.20 -12.54
N ASP A 101 0.94 2.24 -13.20
CA ASP A 101 0.68 2.32 -14.65
C ASP A 101 -0.22 3.51 -15.01
N LEU A 102 -1.14 3.90 -14.12
CA LEU A 102 -2.16 4.92 -14.39
C LEU A 102 -1.90 6.26 -13.69
N PHE A 103 -1.20 6.22 -12.56
CA PHE A 103 -1.10 7.35 -11.64
C PHE A 103 0.35 7.67 -11.27
N ARG A 104 0.63 8.95 -11.08
CA ARG A 104 1.82 9.44 -10.36
C ARG A 104 1.34 10.08 -9.07
N VAL A 105 1.90 9.67 -7.94
CA VAL A 105 1.51 10.18 -6.63
C VAL A 105 2.57 11.15 -6.14
N HIS A 106 2.12 12.34 -5.77
CA HIS A 106 2.96 13.44 -5.32
C HIS A 106 2.56 13.85 -3.90
N LEU A 107 3.54 14.10 -3.04
CA LEU A 107 3.35 14.51 -1.65
C LEU A 107 4.21 15.74 -1.35
N PHE A 108 3.55 16.83 -0.96
CA PHE A 108 4.20 18.01 -0.40
C PHE A 108 3.95 18.08 1.09
N TYR A 109 4.93 17.66 1.87
CA TYR A 109 4.80 17.54 3.31
C TYR A 109 6.15 17.62 4.03
N GLN A 110 6.16 18.29 5.17
CA GLN A 110 7.21 18.23 6.17
C GLN A 110 6.54 18.20 7.56
N PRO A 111 7.10 17.47 8.54
CA PRO A 111 6.62 17.46 9.92
C PRO A 111 7.01 18.75 10.67
N ASP A 112 6.69 19.90 10.08
CA ASP A 112 7.00 21.22 10.62
C ASP A 112 5.76 22.13 10.52
N LYS A 113 5.32 22.65 11.67
CA LYS A 113 4.07 23.43 11.73
C LYS A 113 4.18 24.77 11.03
N GLU A 114 5.31 25.44 11.11
CA GLU A 114 5.50 26.75 10.48
C GLU A 114 5.52 26.60 8.96
N TRP A 115 6.22 25.57 8.47
CA TRP A 115 6.24 25.21 7.06
C TRP A 115 4.85 24.84 6.54
N LEU A 116 4.09 24.04 7.29
CA LEU A 116 2.71 23.66 6.92
C LEU A 116 1.76 24.87 6.84
N ARG A 117 2.04 25.94 7.59
CA ARG A 117 1.34 27.24 7.52
C ARG A 117 1.81 28.15 6.39
N SER A 118 2.97 27.87 5.82
CA SER A 118 3.52 28.67 4.74
C SER A 118 2.88 28.37 3.38
N ASN A 119 3.03 29.32 2.46
CA ASN A 119 2.66 29.11 1.06
C ASN A 119 3.49 28.02 0.38
N GLU A 120 4.65 27.68 0.94
CA GLU A 120 5.49 26.59 0.45
C GLU A 120 4.85 25.23 0.73
N ALA A 121 3.89 25.08 1.64
CA ALA A 121 3.22 23.79 1.83
C ALA A 121 2.11 23.53 0.79
N ALA A 122 1.61 24.58 0.12
CA ALA A 122 0.50 24.48 -0.82
C ALA A 122 0.90 23.97 -2.21
N LEU A 123 -0.07 23.47 -2.97
CA LEU A 123 0.07 23.23 -4.40
C LEU A 123 0.02 24.57 -5.15
N ASN A 124 1.20 25.12 -5.42
CA ASN A 124 1.42 26.39 -6.10
C ASN A 124 1.84 26.19 -7.57
N ALA A 125 1.96 27.30 -8.33
CA ALA A 125 2.22 27.28 -9.77
C ALA A 125 3.56 26.64 -10.14
N GLU A 126 4.59 26.87 -9.32
CA GLU A 126 5.92 26.31 -9.52
C GLU A 126 5.90 24.78 -9.41
N ARG A 127 5.22 24.25 -8.38
CA ARG A 127 5.05 22.80 -8.18
C ARG A 127 4.25 22.14 -9.27
N VAL A 128 3.16 22.76 -9.73
CA VAL A 128 2.40 22.24 -10.86
C VAL A 128 3.27 22.17 -12.12
N THR A 129 4.08 23.20 -12.36
CA THR A 129 5.02 23.20 -13.49
C THR A 129 6.06 22.07 -13.35
N ALA A 130 6.60 21.85 -12.16
CA ALA A 130 7.53 20.75 -11.90
C ALA A 130 6.90 19.36 -12.14
N ILE A 131 5.65 19.17 -11.69
CA ILE A 131 4.88 17.94 -11.92
C ILE A 131 4.67 17.70 -13.42
N GLU A 132 4.28 18.73 -14.17
CA GLU A 132 4.05 18.65 -15.61
C GLU A 132 5.34 18.29 -16.37
N GLN A 133 6.47 18.91 -16.01
CA GLN A 133 7.78 18.60 -16.62
C GLN A 133 8.23 17.16 -16.35
N GLY A 134 7.93 16.63 -15.16
CA GLY A 134 8.25 15.25 -14.80
C GLY A 134 7.34 14.21 -15.46
N ASN A 135 6.12 14.59 -15.87
CA ASN A 135 5.09 13.68 -16.37
C ASN A 135 5.14 13.48 -17.89
N LYS A 136 6.23 12.88 -18.39
CA LYS A 136 6.40 12.57 -19.82
C LYS A 136 5.39 11.54 -20.37
N GLY A 137 4.80 10.74 -19.49
CA GLY A 137 3.85 9.68 -19.85
C GLY A 137 2.37 10.11 -19.87
N GLY A 138 2.06 11.35 -19.49
CA GLY A 138 0.67 11.86 -19.46
C GLY A 138 -0.24 11.12 -18.47
N LYS A 139 0.34 10.46 -17.46
CA LYS A 139 -0.37 9.77 -16.37
C LYS A 139 -1.16 10.79 -15.54
N ARG A 140 -2.21 10.36 -14.84
CA ARG A 140 -2.92 11.26 -13.91
C ARG A 140 -2.03 11.50 -12.69
N ALA A 141 -1.89 12.75 -12.27
CA ALA A 141 -1.13 13.09 -11.07
C ALA A 141 -2.08 13.26 -9.89
N ILE A 142 -1.89 12.48 -8.83
CA ILE A 142 -2.60 12.64 -7.56
C ILE A 142 -1.67 13.38 -6.61
N VAL A 143 -2.09 14.55 -6.13
CA VAL A 143 -1.21 15.48 -5.41
C VAL A 143 -1.77 15.76 -4.03
N PHE A 144 -1.01 15.36 -3.01
CA PHE A 144 -1.29 15.56 -1.60
C PHE A 144 -0.58 16.82 -1.09
N ALA A 145 -1.34 17.82 -0.64
CA ALA A 145 -0.82 19.06 -0.06
C ALA A 145 -1.83 19.71 0.90
N VAL A 146 -1.39 20.69 1.71
CA VAL A 146 -2.27 21.33 2.74
C VAL A 146 -3.40 22.14 2.11
N ALA A 147 -3.10 22.77 0.98
CA ALA A 147 -3.99 23.68 0.25
C ALA A 147 -3.60 23.70 -1.23
N LYS A 148 -4.46 24.30 -2.06
CA LYS A 148 -4.20 24.57 -3.48
C LYS A 148 -4.48 26.03 -3.79
N PHE A 149 -3.61 26.64 -4.61
CA PHE A 149 -3.83 28.02 -5.07
C PHE A 149 -4.58 28.09 -6.41
N MET A 150 -4.69 26.96 -7.11
CA MET A 150 -5.41 26.86 -8.38
C MET A 150 -6.84 26.34 -8.19
N SER A 151 -7.70 26.70 -9.12
CA SER A 151 -9.06 26.17 -9.17
C SER A 151 -9.06 24.67 -9.50
N GLN A 152 -10.09 23.95 -9.06
CA GLN A 152 -10.22 22.53 -9.39
C GLN A 152 -10.31 22.30 -10.91
N LYS A 153 -10.94 23.24 -11.63
CA LYS A 153 -11.09 23.19 -13.08
C LYS A 153 -9.74 23.24 -13.80
N GLU A 154 -8.84 24.12 -13.37
CA GLU A 154 -7.49 24.23 -13.94
C GLU A 154 -6.66 22.97 -13.71
N LEU A 155 -6.70 22.43 -12.48
CA LEU A 155 -5.98 21.19 -12.15
C LEU A 155 -6.50 20.01 -12.97
N THR A 156 -7.83 19.89 -13.10
CA THR A 156 -8.46 18.82 -13.88
C THR A 156 -8.06 18.88 -15.35
N ALA A 157 -7.98 20.07 -15.95
CA ALA A 157 -7.51 20.24 -17.33
C ALA A 157 -6.06 19.78 -17.53
N ARG A 158 -5.25 19.85 -16.47
CA ARG A 158 -3.85 19.39 -16.44
C ARG A 158 -3.70 17.94 -15.99
N ARG A 159 -4.80 17.19 -15.81
CA ARG A 159 -4.83 15.82 -15.26
C ARG A 159 -4.26 15.70 -13.85
N ILE A 160 -4.38 16.77 -13.08
CA ILE A 160 -3.98 16.83 -11.68
C ILE A 160 -5.22 16.73 -10.80
N GLU A 161 -5.21 15.75 -9.91
CA GLU A 161 -6.19 15.56 -8.85
C GLU A 161 -5.57 16.03 -7.54
N PHE A 162 -6.18 17.03 -6.91
CA PHE A 162 -5.75 17.50 -5.60
C PHE A 162 -6.44 16.71 -4.50
N CYS A 163 -5.64 16.18 -3.59
CA CYS A 163 -6.08 15.56 -2.34
C CYS A 163 -5.55 16.40 -1.17
N GLN A 164 -6.43 16.73 -0.24
CA GLN A 164 -5.99 17.39 0.98
C GLN A 164 -5.15 16.43 1.82
N LEU A 165 -4.12 16.93 2.51
CA LEU A 165 -3.39 16.10 3.46
C LEU A 165 -4.36 15.47 4.48
N PRO A 166 -4.24 14.16 4.72
CA PRO A 166 -5.03 13.49 5.75
C PRO A 166 -4.69 14.02 7.15
N TYR A 167 -5.48 13.63 8.15
CA TYR A 167 -5.25 13.92 9.58
C TYR A 167 -5.45 15.36 10.04
N ALA A 168 -6.30 16.12 9.35
CA ALA A 168 -6.72 17.45 9.80
C ALA A 168 -5.58 18.45 10.04
N VAL A 169 -4.48 18.37 9.27
CA VAL A 169 -3.42 19.40 9.27
C VAL A 169 -4.00 20.80 9.04
N HIS A 170 -5.14 20.91 8.36
CA HIS A 170 -5.90 22.16 8.20
C HIS A 170 -6.48 22.75 9.49
N ARG A 171 -6.60 22.00 10.58
CA ARG A 171 -6.99 22.54 11.90
C ARG A 171 -5.82 23.19 12.61
N ILE A 172 -4.60 22.66 12.45
CA ILE A 172 -3.36 23.29 12.93
C ILE A 172 -3.17 24.66 12.26
N LEU A 173 -3.68 24.84 11.04
CA LEU A 173 -3.65 26.11 10.29
C LEU A 173 -4.58 27.19 10.86
N GLY A 174 -5.56 26.83 11.70
CA GLY A 174 -6.60 27.74 12.22
C GLY A 174 -6.41 28.22 13.66
N GLU A 175 -5.44 27.64 14.39
CA GLU A 175 -4.99 28.10 15.73
C GLU A 175 -3.71 28.92 15.65
#